data_AF-A0A3C1D5V3-F1
#
_entry.id   AF-A0A3C1D5V3-F1
#
_cell.length_a   1.000
_cell.length_b   1.000
_cell.length_c   1.000
_cell.angle_alpha   90.00
_cell.angle_beta   90.00
_cell.angle_gamma   90.00
#
_symmetry.space_group_name_H-M   'P 1'
#
loop_
_entity.id
_entity.type
_entity.pdbx_description
1 polymer ?
#
loop_
_entity_poly.entity_id
_entity_poly.type
_entity_poly.pdbx_seq_one_letter_code
_entity_poly.pdbx_strand_id
1 'polypeptide(L)'
;LRAGMLAEKIAYLTGDDAVTSPFVQSFRVREVLPADTKKLARALKERDIGILEIKKRGVDVDPAALRQSLKLKGEESATLIMTRVGGSRVAILADRVPPAP
;
A
#
# COMPACT_ATOMS: atom_id res chain seq x y z
N LEU A 1 10.84 17.90 -5.27
CA LEU A 1 10.11 16.62 -5.42
C LEU A 1 9.59 16.55 -6.85
N ARG A 2 10.09 15.62 -7.68
CA ARG A 2 9.46 15.29 -8.98
C ARG A 2 8.42 14.20 -8.74
N ALA A 3 7.24 14.60 -8.25
CA ALA A 3 6.13 13.70 -7.98
C ALA A 3 4.82 14.38 -8.34
N GLY A 4 3.91 13.64 -8.97
CA GLY A 4 2.56 14.07 -9.32
C GLY A 4 1.50 13.52 -8.37
N MET A 5 0.30 14.06 -8.41
CA MET A 5 -0.83 13.54 -7.62
C MET A 5 -1.26 12.16 -8.14
N LEU A 6 -1.43 11.18 -7.25
CA LEU A 6 -1.93 9.86 -7.60
C LEU A 6 -3.38 9.91 -8.15
N ALA A 7 -4.19 10.81 -7.59
CA ALA A 7 -5.49 11.21 -8.12
C ALA A 7 -5.86 12.58 -7.55
N GLU A 8 -6.70 13.35 -8.26
CA GLU A 8 -7.07 14.73 -7.89
C GLU A 8 -7.56 14.89 -6.44
N LYS A 9 -8.24 13.87 -5.88
CA LYS A 9 -8.82 13.92 -4.52
C LYS A 9 -8.07 13.07 -3.49
N ILE A 10 -6.87 12.60 -3.80
CA ILE A 10 -6.11 11.66 -2.97
C ILE A 10 -4.76 12.27 -2.67
N ALA A 11 -4.52 12.57 -1.39
CA ALA A 11 -3.29 13.16 -0.88
C ALA A 11 -2.09 12.18 -0.89
N TYR A 12 -1.89 11.46 -2.00
CA TYR A 12 -0.70 10.69 -2.29
C TYR A 12 -0.01 11.29 -3.51
N LEU A 13 1.32 11.39 -3.41
CA LEU A 13 2.19 11.75 -4.52
C LEU A 13 2.84 10.47 -5.07
N THR A 14 3.09 10.43 -6.37
CA THR A 14 3.76 9.32 -7.06
C THR A 14 4.73 9.84 -8.12
N GLY A 15 5.81 9.10 -8.37
CA GLY A 15 6.86 9.43 -9.33
C GLY A 15 7.90 8.31 -9.38
N ASP A 16 8.74 8.32 -10.42
CA ASP A 16 9.72 7.26 -10.67
C ASP A 16 10.96 7.37 -9.75
N ASP A 17 11.25 8.57 -9.27
CA ASP A 17 12.39 8.83 -8.39
C ASP A 17 12.02 8.51 -6.93
N ALA A 18 12.92 7.81 -6.23
CA ALA A 18 12.84 7.62 -4.79
C ALA A 18 13.16 8.93 -4.07
N VAL A 19 12.16 9.81 -3.96
CA VAL A 19 12.32 11.07 -3.24
C VAL A 19 11.92 10.90 -1.79
N THR A 20 12.85 11.17 -0.88
CA THR A 20 12.61 11.20 0.57
C THR A 20 12.80 12.63 1.08
N SER A 21 12.06 12.99 2.13
CA SER A 21 12.13 14.29 2.79
C SER A 21 11.51 14.17 4.18
N PRO A 22 11.91 15.01 5.17
CA PRO A 22 11.29 15.02 6.50
C PRO A 22 9.77 15.25 6.49
N PHE A 23 9.21 15.80 5.41
CA PHE A 23 7.78 16.13 5.29
C PHE A 23 6.95 15.03 4.63
N VAL A 24 7.58 13.98 4.12
CA VAL A 24 6.88 12.90 3.41
C VAL A 24 7.33 11.54 3.92
N GLN A 25 6.41 10.58 3.86
CA GLN A 25 6.74 9.18 4.04
C GLN A 25 6.67 8.51 2.67
N SER A 26 7.79 7.93 2.24
CA SER A 26 7.90 7.35 0.90
C SER A 26 7.70 5.84 0.94
N PHE A 27 7.05 5.31 -0.09
CA PHE A 27 6.79 3.89 -0.25
C PHE A 27 7.22 3.46 -1.65
N ARG A 28 8.10 2.47 -1.73
CA ARG A 28 8.51 1.86 -3.00
C ARG A 28 7.44 0.85 -3.40
N VAL A 29 6.73 1.12 -4.49
CA VAL A 29 5.71 0.21 -5.01
C VAL A 29 6.38 -1.10 -5.45
N ARG A 30 5.91 -2.22 -4.90
CA ARG A 30 6.24 -3.56 -5.40
C ARG A 30 5.29 -3.93 -6.53
N GLU A 31 3.98 -3.73 -6.31
CA GLU A 31 2.93 -4.18 -7.22
C GLU A 31 1.60 -3.50 -6.92
N VAL A 32 0.73 -3.40 -7.93
CA VAL A 32 -0.68 -3.04 -7.76
C VAL A 32 -1.54 -4.30 -7.86
N LEU A 33 -2.27 -4.59 -6.79
CA LEU A 33 -3.13 -5.76 -6.65
C LEU A 33 -4.62 -5.37 -6.73
N PRO A 34 -5.50 -6.30 -7.14
CA PRO A 34 -6.94 -6.11 -7.01
C PRO A 34 -7.35 -5.89 -5.55
N ALA A 35 -8.22 -4.92 -5.29
CA ALA A 35 -8.77 -4.65 -3.96
C ALA A 35 -9.87 -5.67 -3.54
N ASP A 36 -9.62 -6.95 -3.77
CA ASP A 36 -10.47 -8.08 -3.39
C ASP A 36 -9.75 -8.91 -2.30
N THR A 37 -10.42 -9.13 -1.18
CA THR A 37 -9.81 -9.77 0.00
C THR A 37 -9.26 -11.17 -0.29
N LYS A 38 -9.94 -11.98 -1.11
CA LYS A 38 -9.48 -13.35 -1.42
C LYS A 38 -8.22 -13.31 -2.29
N LYS A 39 -8.22 -12.45 -3.31
CA LYS A 39 -7.05 -12.25 -4.18
C LYS A 39 -5.86 -11.68 -3.40
N LEU A 40 -6.11 -10.74 -2.48
CA LEU A 40 -5.09 -10.19 -1.59
C LEU A 40 -4.50 -11.27 -0.67
N ALA A 41 -5.35 -12.06 0.01
CA ALA A 41 -4.87 -13.12 0.89
C ALA A 41 -3.99 -14.14 0.13
N ARG A 42 -4.39 -14.51 -1.09
CA ARG A 42 -3.58 -15.37 -1.96
C ARG A 42 -2.24 -14.72 -2.32
N ALA A 43 -2.26 -13.50 -2.83
CA ALA A 43 -1.05 -12.80 -3.26
C ALA A 43 -0.05 -12.59 -2.10
N LEU A 44 -0.55 -12.22 -0.92
CA LEU A 44 0.29 -12.04 0.27
C LEU A 44 0.91 -13.36 0.74
N LYS A 45 0.14 -14.47 0.70
CA LYS A 45 0.65 -15.80 1.00
C LYS A 45 1.73 -16.25 0.02
N GLU A 46 1.53 -16.04 -1.28
CA GLU A 46 2.51 -16.38 -2.32
C GLU A 46 3.85 -15.63 -2.16
N ARG A 47 3.82 -14.48 -1.47
CA ARG A 47 4.99 -13.63 -1.17
C ARG A 47 5.51 -13.82 0.27
N ASP A 48 5.00 -14.82 0.97
CA ASP A 48 5.32 -15.12 2.37
C ASP A 48 5.15 -13.94 3.34
N ILE A 49 4.15 -13.09 3.11
CA ILE A 49 3.93 -11.90 3.97
C ILE A 49 3.14 -12.29 5.23
N GLY A 50 3.77 -12.13 6.39
CA GLY A 50 3.14 -12.26 7.71
C GLY A 50 2.90 -10.94 8.42
N ILE A 51 3.76 -9.95 8.19
CA ILE A 51 3.74 -8.66 8.88
C ILE A 51 3.26 -7.59 7.90
N LEU A 52 2.05 -7.07 8.10
CA LEU A 52 1.44 -6.13 7.17
C LEU A 52 1.02 -4.84 7.85
N GLU A 53 1.67 -3.74 7.48
CA GLU A 53 1.12 -2.41 7.71
C GLU A 53 -0.02 -2.15 6.71
N ILE A 54 -1.18 -1.67 7.17
CA ILE A 54 -2.30 -1.35 6.29
C ILE A 54 -2.60 0.14 6.40
N LYS A 55 -2.51 0.84 5.28
CA LYS A 55 -2.89 2.25 5.15
C LYS A 55 -4.14 2.37 4.29
N LYS A 56 -4.98 3.36 4.57
CA LYS A 56 -6.15 3.67 3.73
C LYS A 56 -6.27 5.15 3.41
N ARG A 57 -6.73 5.47 2.20
CA ARG A 57 -7.13 6.83 1.81
C ARG A 57 -8.26 6.80 0.78
N GLY A 58 -9.36 7.48 1.06
CA GLY A 58 -10.51 7.57 0.13
C GLY A 58 -11.26 6.24 -0.09
N VAL A 59 -10.99 5.23 0.74
CA VAL A 59 -11.68 3.94 0.72
C VAL A 59 -12.29 3.63 2.07
N ASP A 60 -13.50 3.09 2.02
CA ASP A 60 -14.18 2.55 3.18
C ASP A 60 -13.77 1.09 3.36
N VAL A 61 -12.69 0.90 4.13
CA VAL A 61 -12.20 -0.39 4.60
C VAL A 61 -11.78 -0.22 6.04
N ASP A 62 -12.03 -1.21 6.88
CA ASP A 62 -11.47 -1.28 8.22
C ASP A 62 -10.13 -2.05 8.16
N PRO A 63 -8.99 -1.41 8.47
CA PRO A 63 -7.69 -2.07 8.49
C PRO A 63 -7.63 -3.28 9.43
N ALA A 64 -8.29 -3.23 10.59
CA ALA A 64 -8.24 -4.31 11.57
C ALA A 64 -9.03 -5.53 11.07
N ALA A 65 -10.25 -5.31 10.60
CA ALA A 65 -11.07 -6.36 10.00
C ALA A 65 -10.41 -6.95 8.74
N LEU A 66 -9.83 -6.11 7.87
CA LEU A 66 -9.09 -6.56 6.70
C LEU A 66 -7.91 -7.44 7.11
N ARG A 67 -7.07 -7.00 8.07
CA ARG A 67 -5.94 -7.78 8.56
C ARG A 67 -6.36 -9.17 9.05
N GLN A 68 -7.43 -9.25 9.84
CA GLN A 68 -7.96 -10.53 10.33
C GLN A 68 -8.40 -11.43 9.16
N SER A 69 -9.08 -10.85 8.16
CA SER A 69 -9.58 -11.61 7.00
C SER A 69 -8.48 -12.16 6.08
N LEU A 70 -7.29 -11.52 6.05
CA LEU A 70 -6.17 -11.92 5.19
C LEU A 70 -5.44 -13.17 5.70
N LYS A 71 -5.59 -13.53 6.98
CA LYS A 71 -4.98 -14.73 7.59
C LYS A 71 -3.48 -14.87 7.28
N LEU A 72 -2.73 -13.79 7.53
CA LEU A 72 -1.28 -13.68 7.26
C LEU A 72 -0.48 -14.71 8.08
N LYS A 73 0.53 -15.34 7.47
CA LYS A 73 1.26 -16.47 8.06
C LYS A 73 2.75 -16.60 7.70
N GLY A 74 3.33 -15.64 6.98
CA GLY A 74 4.74 -15.74 6.55
C GLY A 74 5.72 -14.94 7.41
N GLU A 75 6.97 -14.87 6.98
CA GLU A 75 8.04 -14.16 7.70
C GLU A 75 8.31 -12.77 7.13
N GLU A 76 7.91 -12.52 5.89
CA GLU A 76 8.14 -11.26 5.20
C GLU A 76 7.21 -10.15 5.69
N SER A 77 7.69 -8.91 5.51
CA SER A 77 6.94 -7.70 5.84
C SER A 77 6.65 -6.84 4.62
N ALA A 78 5.53 -6.12 4.66
CA ALA A 78 5.15 -5.15 3.63
C ALA A 78 4.16 -4.10 4.15
N THR A 79 3.92 -3.08 3.33
CA THR A 79 2.82 -2.12 3.49
C THR A 79 1.78 -2.34 2.39
N LEU A 80 0.51 -2.43 2.76
CA LEU A 80 -0.63 -2.41 1.85
C LEU A 80 -1.32 -1.05 1.91
N ILE A 81 -1.29 -0.31 0.82
CA ILE A 81 -1.97 0.98 0.69
C ILE A 81 -3.27 0.76 -0.07
N MET A 82 -4.39 0.87 0.65
CA MET A 82 -5.74 0.79 0.09
C MET A 82 -6.19 2.19 -0.32
N THR A 83 -6.39 2.42 -1.61
CA THR A 83 -6.80 3.73 -2.10
C THR A 83 -7.70 3.65 -3.33
N ARG A 84 -8.03 4.80 -3.93
CA ARG A 84 -8.75 4.86 -5.21
C ARG A 84 -7.84 5.38 -6.31
N VAL A 85 -8.03 4.96 -7.54
CA VAL A 85 -7.44 5.59 -8.72
C VAL A 85 -8.51 5.59 -9.80
N GLY A 86 -8.80 6.74 -10.40
CA GLY A 86 -9.86 6.87 -11.41
C GLY A 86 -11.25 6.39 -10.92
N GLY A 87 -11.57 6.57 -9.63
CA GLY A 87 -12.84 6.14 -9.01
C GLY A 87 -12.86 4.67 -8.52
N SER A 88 -11.96 3.83 -9.02
CA SER A 88 -11.87 2.41 -8.65
C SER A 88 -11.02 2.17 -7.43
N ARG A 89 -11.38 1.20 -6.58
CA ARG A 89 -10.56 0.78 -5.43
C ARG A 89 -9.34 -0.01 -5.92
N VAL A 90 -8.16 0.33 -5.41
CA VAL A 90 -6.90 -0.35 -5.69
C VAL A 90 -6.16 -0.66 -4.40
N ALA A 91 -5.35 -1.72 -4.43
CA ALA A 91 -4.48 -2.10 -3.33
C ALA A 91 -3.04 -2.08 -3.83
N ILE A 92 -2.20 -1.25 -3.22
CA ILE A 92 -0.79 -1.12 -3.64
C ILE A 92 0.06 -1.82 -2.58
N LEU A 93 0.77 -2.86 -3.00
CA LEU A 93 1.77 -3.51 -2.16
C LEU A 93 3.09 -2.75 -2.29
N ALA A 94 3.68 -2.37 -1.18
CA ALA A 94 4.86 -1.52 -1.17
C ALA A 94 5.78 -1.81 0.01
N ASP A 95 7.03 -1.37 -0.16
CA ASP A 95 7.99 -1.25 0.92
C ASP A 95 8.01 0.14 1.48
N ARG A 96 8.01 0.24 2.80
CA ARG A 96 8.30 1.49 3.47
C ARG A 96 9.76 1.86 3.21
N VAL A 97 9.99 3.04 2.66
CA VAL A 97 11.34 3.57 2.48
C VAL A 97 11.71 4.28 3.78
N PRO A 98 12.85 3.96 4.41
CA PRO A 98 13.33 4.70 5.56
C PRO A 98 13.41 6.21 5.25
N PRO A 99 13.09 7.09 6.21
CA PRO A 99 13.30 8.51 6.01
C PRO A 99 14.77 8.76 5.64
N ALA A 100 15.01 9.80 4.83
CA ALA A 100 16.38 10.28 4.65
C ALA A 100 16.96 10.64 6.04
N PRO A 101 18.26 10.36 6.28
CA PRO A 101 18.93 10.80 7.49
C PRO A 101 18.89 12.32 7.66
#